data_AF-A0A380V8K2-F1
#
_entry.id   AF-A0A380V8K2-F1
#
_cell.length_a   1.000
_cell.length_b   1.000
_cell.length_c   1.000
_cell.angle_alpha   90.00
_cell.angle_beta   90.00
_cell.angle_gamma   90.00
#
_symmetry.space_group_name_H-M   'P 1'
#
loop_
_entity.id
_entity.type
_entity.pdbx_description
1 polymer ?
#
loop_
_entity_poly.entity_id
_entity_poly.type
_entity_poly.pdbx_seq_one_letter_code
_entity_poly.pdbx_strand_id
1 'polypeptide(L)'
;MEKKDKAANLTEDEIEASNYKGSLAKGKDSIAIGYKASVEVGAEDSVAIGKESKVTAKETAKKEAKINGVKFTFKGGVSTDDKEESKKNIFSVGDKGKERIIKNVAAGEVNETSTDAINGSQLYAVTHEFSKLAKDVAANFTVRVTIKEKVIH
;
A
#
# COMPACT_ATOMS: atom_id res chain seq x y z
N MET A 1 26.02 -35.28 -34.16
CA MET A 1 24.66 -34.71 -34.18
C MET A 1 24.16 -34.62 -32.74
N GLU A 2 24.89 -33.91 -31.86
CA GLU A 2 24.89 -34.23 -30.42
C GLU A 2 25.00 -32.99 -29.53
N LYS A 3 24.27 -31.92 -29.88
CA LYS A 3 24.12 -30.74 -29.01
C LYS A 3 22.67 -30.24 -28.89
N LYS A 4 21.70 -30.94 -29.48
CA LYS A 4 20.28 -30.56 -29.45
C LYS A 4 19.43 -31.28 -28.39
N ASP A 5 19.94 -32.33 -27.74
CA ASP A 5 19.18 -33.11 -26.74
C ASP A 5 19.45 -32.68 -25.27
N LYS A 6 20.03 -31.50 -25.04
CA LYS A 6 20.26 -30.93 -23.69
C LYS A 6 19.16 -29.94 -23.24
N ALA A 7 18.02 -29.92 -23.92
CA ALA A 7 16.84 -29.26 -23.41
C ALA A 7 15.88 -30.34 -22.87
N ALA A 8 15.63 -30.29 -21.56
CA ALA A 8 14.63 -31.07 -20.82
C ALA A 8 15.00 -32.51 -20.39
N ASN A 9 15.71 -32.63 -19.27
CA ASN A 9 15.30 -33.55 -18.21
C ASN A 9 16.00 -33.13 -16.90
N LEU A 10 15.49 -32.07 -16.28
CA LEU A 10 15.82 -31.78 -14.89
C LEU A 10 15.06 -32.79 -14.02
N THR A 11 15.73 -33.40 -13.04
CA THR A 11 15.06 -34.27 -12.06
C THR A 11 14.08 -33.46 -11.20
N GLU A 12 13.10 -34.11 -10.55
CA GLU A 12 12.20 -33.43 -9.61
C GLU A 12 12.98 -32.67 -8.52
N ASP A 13 14.10 -33.22 -8.06
CA ASP A 13 15.01 -32.58 -7.11
C ASP A 13 15.76 -31.38 -7.72
N GLU A 14 16.19 -31.43 -8.99
CA GLU A 14 16.83 -30.31 -9.68
C GLU A 14 15.82 -29.18 -9.96
N ILE A 15 14.57 -29.54 -10.25
CA ILE A 15 13.45 -28.61 -10.37
C ILE A 15 13.18 -27.96 -9.00
N GLU A 16 13.04 -28.73 -7.93
CA GLU A 16 12.79 -28.22 -6.58
C GLU A 16 13.95 -27.37 -6.04
N ALA A 17 15.20 -27.76 -6.33
CA ALA A 17 16.42 -27.00 -6.04
C ALA A 17 16.58 -25.75 -6.92
N SER A 18 16.03 -25.72 -8.14
CA SER A 18 16.07 -24.57 -9.05
C SER A 18 15.18 -23.40 -8.65
N ASN A 19 14.64 -23.38 -7.42
CA ASN A 19 13.61 -22.44 -7.00
C ASN A 19 12.31 -22.59 -7.83
N TYR A 20 11.92 -23.80 -8.22
CA TYR A 20 10.66 -24.06 -8.92
C TYR A 20 9.45 -24.13 -7.96
N LYS A 21 9.23 -23.06 -7.18
CA LYS A 21 7.85 -22.66 -6.91
C LYS A 21 7.63 -21.44 -7.77
N GLY A 22 7.25 -21.71 -9.03
CA GLY A 22 6.92 -20.69 -10.01
C GLY A 22 5.86 -19.73 -9.49
N SER A 23 5.65 -18.62 -10.19
CA SER A 23 4.52 -17.76 -9.88
C SER A 23 3.20 -18.48 -10.17
N LEU A 24 2.18 -18.21 -9.36
CA LEU A 24 0.87 -18.86 -9.43
C LEU A 24 -0.22 -17.80 -9.66
N ALA A 25 -0.68 -17.63 -10.90
CA ALA A 25 -1.81 -16.76 -11.23
C ALA A 25 -3.09 -17.60 -11.35
N LYS A 26 -3.71 -17.95 -10.21
CA LYS A 26 -4.91 -18.80 -10.16
C LYS A 26 -6.22 -18.02 -10.31
N GLY A 27 -6.22 -16.74 -9.94
CA GLY A 27 -7.36 -15.85 -10.18
C GLY A 27 -7.59 -15.66 -11.68
N LYS A 28 -8.84 -15.57 -12.11
CA LYS A 28 -9.17 -15.28 -13.51
C LYS A 28 -8.52 -13.96 -13.92
N ASP A 29 -7.88 -13.94 -15.10
CA ASP A 29 -7.21 -12.76 -15.68
C ASP A 29 -6.13 -12.12 -14.76
N SER A 30 -5.64 -12.87 -13.78
CA SER A 30 -4.63 -12.38 -12.83
C SER A 30 -3.21 -12.44 -13.36
N ILE A 31 -2.32 -11.66 -12.75
CA ILE A 31 -0.89 -11.63 -13.08
C ILE A 31 -0.08 -11.95 -11.82
N ALA A 32 0.83 -12.92 -11.91
CA ALA A 32 1.79 -13.21 -10.86
C ALA A 32 3.21 -13.25 -11.44
N ILE A 33 4.08 -12.33 -10.99
CA ILE A 33 5.45 -12.18 -11.48
C ILE A 33 6.43 -12.26 -10.31
N GLY A 34 7.30 -13.26 -10.32
CA GLY A 34 8.37 -13.44 -9.32
C GLY A 34 8.31 -14.80 -8.62
N TYR A 35 9.45 -15.23 -8.07
CA TYR A 35 9.54 -16.51 -7.33
C TYR A 35 8.51 -16.57 -6.21
N LYS A 36 7.65 -17.60 -6.20
CA LYS A 36 6.54 -17.77 -5.25
C LYS A 36 5.52 -16.61 -5.21
N ALA A 37 5.48 -15.72 -6.21
CA ALA A 37 4.39 -14.74 -6.30
C ALA A 37 3.07 -15.49 -6.57
N SER A 38 1.97 -15.10 -5.92
CA SER A 38 0.69 -15.81 -6.06
C SER A 38 -0.52 -14.88 -6.03
N VAL A 39 -1.44 -15.09 -6.96
CA VAL A 39 -2.81 -14.56 -6.93
C VAL A 39 -3.77 -15.74 -6.88
N GLU A 40 -4.57 -15.84 -5.82
CA GLU A 40 -5.48 -16.97 -5.59
C GLU A 40 -6.85 -16.80 -6.28
N VAL A 41 -7.64 -17.87 -6.30
CA VAL A 41 -9.04 -17.83 -6.76
C VAL A 41 -9.85 -16.88 -5.86
N GLY A 42 -10.70 -16.02 -6.46
CA GLY A 42 -11.41 -14.94 -5.74
C GLY A 42 -10.67 -13.58 -5.74
N ALA A 43 -9.49 -13.52 -6.34
CA ALA A 43 -8.74 -12.29 -6.60
C ALA A 43 -8.61 -12.04 -8.12
N GLU A 44 -9.72 -12.09 -8.85
CA GLU A 44 -9.69 -11.87 -10.30
C GLU A 44 -9.09 -10.50 -10.64
N ASP A 45 -8.47 -10.42 -11.81
CA ASP A 45 -7.86 -9.21 -12.37
C ASP A 45 -6.76 -8.57 -11.50
N SER A 46 -6.32 -9.25 -10.44
CA SER A 46 -5.33 -8.74 -9.50
C SER A 46 -3.90 -9.07 -9.94
N VAL A 47 -2.94 -8.31 -9.40
CA VAL A 47 -1.52 -8.41 -9.74
C VAL A 47 -0.70 -8.65 -8.48
N ALA A 48 0.14 -9.68 -8.49
CA ALA A 48 1.18 -9.90 -7.48
C ALA A 48 2.56 -9.79 -8.14
N ILE A 49 3.37 -8.80 -7.73
CA ILE A 49 4.70 -8.55 -8.31
C ILE A 49 5.80 -8.59 -7.25
N GLY A 50 6.82 -9.39 -7.51
CA GLY A 50 7.98 -9.61 -6.64
C GLY A 50 7.95 -10.96 -5.92
N LYS A 51 9.11 -11.37 -5.41
CA LYS A 51 9.28 -12.63 -4.68
C LYS A 51 8.25 -12.75 -3.55
N GLU A 52 7.49 -13.84 -3.52
CA GLU A 52 6.54 -14.14 -2.45
C GLU A 52 5.43 -13.08 -2.26
N SER A 53 5.20 -12.22 -3.26
CA SER A 53 4.06 -11.30 -3.24
C SER A 53 2.76 -12.07 -3.36
N LYS A 54 1.73 -11.68 -2.60
CA LYS A 54 0.51 -12.47 -2.47
C LYS A 54 -0.75 -11.60 -2.57
N VAL A 55 -1.75 -12.13 -3.27
CA VAL A 55 -3.14 -11.64 -3.25
C VAL A 55 -4.07 -12.84 -3.08
N THR A 56 -4.94 -12.80 -2.07
CA THR A 56 -5.86 -13.91 -1.77
C THR A 56 -7.31 -13.65 -2.16
N ALA A 57 -7.73 -12.38 -2.19
CA ALA A 57 -9.07 -11.95 -2.57
C ALA A 57 -9.04 -10.48 -2.98
N LYS A 58 -10.12 -10.02 -3.63
CA LYS A 58 -10.41 -8.58 -3.75
C LYS A 58 -10.70 -7.98 -2.37
N GLU A 59 -10.50 -6.67 -2.21
CA GLU A 59 -10.72 -5.98 -0.93
C GLU A 59 -11.68 -4.80 -1.05
N THR A 60 -12.43 -4.53 0.02
CA THR A 60 -13.21 -3.29 0.13
C THR A 60 -12.26 -2.10 0.31
N ALA A 61 -12.26 -1.17 -0.65
CA ALA A 61 -11.55 0.10 -0.50
C ALA A 61 -12.29 0.97 0.53
N LYS A 62 -11.63 1.26 1.65
CA LYS A 62 -12.23 1.95 2.79
C LYS A 62 -12.73 3.35 2.42
N LYS A 63 -13.95 3.67 2.82
CA LYS A 63 -14.54 5.02 2.72
C LYS A 63 -14.34 5.90 3.94
N GLU A 64 -13.94 5.31 5.06
CA GLU A 64 -13.69 6.04 6.30
C GLU A 64 -12.68 5.33 7.20
N ALA A 65 -12.09 6.10 8.11
CA ALA A 65 -11.31 5.60 9.23
C ALA A 65 -11.66 6.38 10.49
N LYS A 66 -11.61 5.73 11.66
CA LYS A 66 -11.74 6.40 12.96
C LYS A 66 -10.45 6.23 13.74
N ILE A 67 -9.83 7.35 14.12
CA ILE A 67 -8.58 7.36 14.89
C ILE A 67 -8.82 8.25 16.10
N ASN A 68 -8.68 7.68 17.30
CA ASN A 68 -8.91 8.39 18.57
C ASN A 68 -10.26 9.15 18.61
N GLY A 69 -11.32 8.57 18.07
CA GLY A 69 -12.66 9.17 18.02
C GLY A 69 -12.90 10.16 16.88
N VAL A 70 -11.86 10.58 16.15
CA VAL A 70 -11.99 11.46 14.98
C VAL A 70 -12.29 10.63 13.74
N LYS A 71 -13.38 10.97 13.03
CA LYS A 71 -13.77 10.33 11.77
C LYS A 71 -13.09 11.04 10.59
N PHE A 72 -12.39 10.26 9.77
CA PHE A 72 -11.83 10.65 8.49
C PHE A 72 -12.66 9.98 7.39
N THR A 73 -13.06 10.73 6.37
CA THR A 73 -13.84 10.24 5.23
C THR A 73 -13.02 10.38 3.96
N PHE A 74 -13.10 9.39 3.07
CA PHE A 74 -12.39 9.35 1.79
C PHE A 74 -13.42 9.31 0.64
N LYS A 75 -13.15 10.02 -0.45
CA LYS A 75 -14.03 10.01 -1.64
C LYS A 75 -13.37 9.40 -2.87
N GLY A 76 -12.07 9.59 -3.07
CA GLY A 76 -11.32 8.98 -4.18
C GLY A 76 -11.23 7.46 -4.07
N GLY A 77 -11.62 6.74 -5.13
CA GLY A 77 -11.34 5.31 -5.30
C GLY A 77 -12.01 4.33 -4.32
N VAL A 78 -12.98 4.77 -3.52
CA VAL A 78 -13.60 3.94 -2.46
C VAL A 78 -14.60 2.91 -3.01
N SER A 79 -14.87 1.85 -2.22
CA SER A 79 -15.95 0.90 -2.50
C SER A 79 -17.29 1.44 -2.02
N THR A 80 -18.35 1.20 -2.79
CA THR A 80 -19.73 1.62 -2.47
C THR A 80 -20.32 0.81 -1.31
N ASP A 81 -20.10 -0.50 -1.32
CA ASP A 81 -20.47 -1.44 -0.27
C ASP A 81 -19.42 -2.58 -0.16
N ASP A 82 -19.70 -3.57 0.69
CA ASP A 82 -18.82 -4.72 0.95
C ASP A 82 -19.11 -5.94 0.05
N LYS A 83 -19.97 -5.78 -0.98
CA LYS A 83 -20.29 -6.87 -1.90
C LYS A 83 -19.15 -7.10 -2.88
N GLU A 84 -19.06 -8.32 -3.41
CA GLU A 84 -17.96 -8.74 -4.28
C GLU A 84 -17.81 -7.85 -5.53
N GLU A 85 -18.91 -7.35 -6.09
CA GLU A 85 -18.89 -6.43 -7.24
C GLU A 85 -18.32 -5.04 -6.93
N SER A 86 -18.35 -4.62 -5.67
CA SER A 86 -17.87 -3.30 -5.22
C SER A 86 -16.42 -3.33 -4.75
N LYS A 87 -15.87 -4.52 -4.46
CA LYS A 87 -14.48 -4.70 -4.04
C LYS A 87 -13.52 -4.36 -5.18
N LYS A 88 -12.32 -3.95 -4.81
CA LYS A 88 -11.26 -3.56 -5.75
C LYS A 88 -10.27 -4.69 -5.94
N ASN A 89 -9.77 -4.77 -7.17
CA ASN A 89 -8.67 -5.64 -7.55
C ASN A 89 -7.38 -5.10 -6.90
N ILE A 90 -6.45 -5.99 -6.57
CA ILE A 90 -5.27 -5.63 -5.77
C ILE A 90 -4.02 -5.64 -6.64
N PHE A 91 -3.23 -4.57 -6.55
CA PHE A 91 -1.86 -4.55 -7.02
C PHE A 91 -0.93 -4.73 -5.83
N SER A 92 -0.49 -5.96 -5.57
CA SER A 92 0.38 -6.29 -4.43
C SER A 92 1.85 -6.30 -4.84
N VAL A 93 2.66 -5.54 -4.11
CA VAL A 93 4.13 -5.52 -4.21
C VAL A 93 4.80 -6.35 -3.12
N GLY A 94 4.08 -7.17 -2.36
CA GLY A 94 4.62 -7.94 -1.24
C GLY A 94 3.60 -8.86 -0.56
N ASP A 95 3.93 -9.28 0.65
CA ASP A 95 3.01 -9.95 1.56
C ASP A 95 3.30 -9.43 2.98
N LYS A 96 2.46 -9.77 3.95
CA LYS A 96 2.66 -9.37 5.35
C LYS A 96 4.04 -9.81 5.85
N GLY A 97 4.82 -8.85 6.37
CA GLY A 97 6.20 -9.05 6.81
C GLY A 97 7.24 -9.17 5.68
N LYS A 98 6.81 -8.94 4.43
CA LYS A 98 7.64 -8.96 3.20
C LYS A 98 7.29 -7.77 2.32
N GLU A 99 7.02 -6.63 2.96
CA GLU A 99 6.69 -5.38 2.30
C GLU A 99 7.90 -4.84 1.51
N ARG A 100 7.62 -4.00 0.51
CA ARG A 100 8.63 -3.37 -0.33
C ARG A 100 8.48 -1.87 -0.36
N ILE A 101 9.61 -1.19 -0.52
CA ILE A 101 9.65 0.25 -0.78
C ILE A 101 9.38 0.48 -2.26
N ILE A 102 8.38 1.31 -2.58
CA ILE A 102 8.14 1.83 -3.93
C ILE A 102 8.88 3.17 -4.05
N LYS A 103 9.88 3.24 -4.92
CA LYS A 103 10.70 4.45 -5.16
C LYS A 103 10.30 5.14 -6.46
N ASN A 104 10.76 6.39 -6.61
CA ASN A 104 10.54 7.23 -7.78
C ASN A 104 9.06 7.54 -8.06
N VAL A 105 8.27 7.62 -6.99
CA VAL A 105 6.89 8.10 -7.05
C VAL A 105 6.92 9.62 -7.11
N ALA A 106 6.53 10.19 -8.26
CA ALA A 106 6.32 11.64 -8.38
C ALA A 106 5.24 12.12 -7.39
N ALA A 107 5.17 13.43 -7.14
CA ALA A 107 4.12 13.96 -6.28
C ALA A 107 2.76 13.77 -6.96
N GLY A 108 1.84 13.08 -6.28
CA GLY A 108 0.47 12.88 -6.77
C GLY A 108 -0.43 14.08 -6.51
N GLU A 109 -1.57 14.15 -7.17
CA GLU A 109 -2.55 15.20 -6.92
C GLU A 109 -3.11 15.14 -5.49
N VAL A 110 -3.27 16.30 -4.84
CA VAL A 110 -3.84 16.41 -3.48
C VAL A 110 -5.14 17.20 -3.54
N ASN A 111 -6.25 16.49 -3.75
CA ASN A 111 -7.61 17.02 -3.70
C ASN A 111 -8.57 15.95 -3.12
N GLU A 112 -9.85 16.28 -2.98
CA GLU A 112 -10.84 15.42 -2.32
C GLU A 112 -11.09 14.08 -3.04
N THR A 113 -10.91 14.04 -4.36
CA THR A 113 -11.25 12.88 -5.21
C THR A 113 -10.02 12.17 -5.78
N SER A 114 -8.80 12.61 -5.43
CA SER A 114 -7.55 12.07 -5.96
C SER A 114 -7.43 10.56 -5.73
N THR A 115 -6.92 9.87 -6.74
CA THR A 115 -6.55 8.44 -6.70
C THR A 115 -5.07 8.22 -6.96
N ASP A 116 -4.28 9.29 -6.92
CA ASP A 116 -2.84 9.22 -7.14
C ASP A 116 -2.11 8.72 -5.89
N ALA A 117 -1.02 7.98 -6.11
CA ALA A 117 -0.10 7.68 -5.03
C ALA A 117 0.59 8.97 -4.54
N ILE A 118 0.67 9.15 -3.22
CA ILE A 118 1.46 10.22 -2.60
C ILE A 118 2.88 9.76 -2.31
N ASN A 119 3.83 10.68 -2.33
CA ASN A 119 5.21 10.40 -1.94
C ASN A 119 5.59 11.03 -0.60
N GLY A 120 6.79 10.71 -0.09
CA GLY A 120 7.25 11.18 1.22
C GLY A 120 7.40 12.71 1.34
N SER A 121 7.67 13.43 0.25
CA SER A 121 7.82 14.89 0.31
C SER A 121 6.50 15.61 0.60
N GLN A 122 5.38 15.05 0.12
CA GLN A 122 4.04 15.58 0.38
C GLN A 122 3.65 15.38 1.86
N LEU A 123 3.92 14.21 2.42
CA LEU A 123 3.70 13.96 3.85
C LEU A 123 4.60 14.87 4.70
N TYR A 124 5.87 15.03 4.31
CA TYR A 124 6.79 15.94 4.99
C TYR A 124 6.24 17.38 5.06
N ALA A 125 5.76 17.93 3.93
CA ALA A 125 5.18 19.27 3.89
C ALA A 125 4.03 19.45 4.90
N VAL A 126 3.13 18.48 5.00
CA VAL A 126 2.03 18.50 5.99
C VAL A 126 2.56 18.47 7.42
N THR A 127 3.49 17.55 7.73
CA THR A 127 4.05 17.44 9.10
C THR A 127 4.82 18.69 9.51
N HIS A 128 5.47 19.36 8.56
CA HIS A 128 6.20 20.60 8.78
C HIS A 128 5.26 21.75 9.15
N GLU A 129 4.18 21.96 8.39
CA GLU A 129 3.19 22.99 8.70
C GLU A 129 2.43 22.69 10.01
N PHE A 130 2.12 21.43 10.29
CA PHE A 130 1.54 21.02 11.58
C PHE A 130 2.48 21.33 12.75
N SER A 131 3.78 21.09 12.59
CA SER A 131 4.78 21.39 13.63
C SER A 131 4.91 22.89 13.90
N LYS A 132 4.77 23.75 12.88
CA LYS A 132 4.71 25.20 13.06
C LYS A 132 3.48 25.61 13.86
N LEU A 133 2.31 25.11 13.46
CA LEU A 133 1.06 25.38 14.19
C LEU A 133 1.17 25.00 15.67
N ALA A 134 1.74 23.84 15.98
CA ALA A 134 1.94 23.40 17.36
C ALA A 134 2.82 24.36 18.17
N LYS A 135 3.89 24.89 17.58
CA LYS A 135 4.77 25.89 18.22
C LYS A 135 4.05 27.21 18.46
N ASP A 136 3.29 27.69 17.47
CA ASP A 136 2.56 28.95 17.57
C ASP A 136 1.49 28.91 18.66
N VAL A 137 0.76 27.79 18.77
CA VAL A 137 -0.22 27.58 19.84
C VAL A 137 0.45 27.56 21.22
N ALA A 138 1.56 26.84 21.36
CA ALA A 138 2.30 26.76 22.62
C ALA A 138 2.81 28.14 23.07
N ALA A 139 3.44 28.89 22.17
CA ALA A 139 3.94 30.23 22.44
C ALA A 139 2.81 31.18 22.88
N ASN A 140 1.67 31.16 22.18
CA ASN A 140 0.51 32.00 22.52
C ASN A 140 -0.07 31.66 23.90
N PHE A 141 -0.07 30.40 24.31
CA PHE A 141 -0.51 30.00 25.64
C PHE A 141 0.42 30.54 26.73
N THR A 142 1.75 30.39 26.56
CA THR A 142 2.76 30.91 27.50
C THR A 142 2.63 32.43 27.70
N VAL A 143 2.42 33.19 26.63
CA VAL A 143 2.24 34.65 26.71
C VAL A 143 1.00 35.01 27.52
N ARG A 144 -0.13 34.33 27.33
CA ARG A 144 -1.39 34.62 28.04
C ARG A 144 -1.29 34.32 29.55
N VAL A 145 -0.60 33.26 29.95
CA VAL A 145 -0.36 32.95 31.38
C VAL A 145 0.49 34.04 32.03
N THR A 146 1.58 34.44 31.37
CA THR A 146 2.51 35.47 31.88
C THR A 146 1.85 36.84 32.05
N ILE A 147 0.97 37.25 31.13
CA ILE A 147 0.24 38.53 31.23
C ILE A 147 -0.76 38.48 32.41
N LYS A 148 -1.47 37.36 32.60
CA LYS A 148 -2.38 37.22 33.74
C LYS A 148 -1.67 37.33 35.08
N GLU A 149 -0.50 36.71 35.23
CA GLU A 149 0.29 36.83 36.47
C GLU A 149 0.76 38.27 36.76
N LYS A 150 1.10 39.04 35.71
CA LYS A 150 1.52 40.44 35.85
C LYS A 150 0.40 41.45 36.11
N VAL A 151 -0.85 41.12 35.80
CA VAL A 151 -2.01 42.04 35.97
C VAL A 151 -2.74 41.80 37.29
N ILE A 152 -2.44 40.71 38.01
CA ILE A 152 -3.05 40.36 39.31
C ILE A 152 -2.22 40.89 40.51
N HIS A 153 -1.20 41.72 40.28
CA HIS A 153 -0.48 42.48 41.30
C HIS A 153 -0.69 43.97 41.09
#